data_AF-A0A9D8RM86-F1
#
_entry.id   AF-A0A9D8RM86-F1
#
_cell.length_a   1.000
_cell.length_b   1.000
_cell.length_c   1.000
_cell.angle_alpha   90.00
_cell.angle_beta   90.00
_cell.angle_gamma   90.00
#
_symmetry.space_group_name_H-M   'P 1'
#
loop_
_entity.id
_entity.type
_entity.pdbx_description
1 polymer ?
#
loop_
_entity_poly.entity_id
_entity_poly.type
_entity_poly.pdbx_seq_one_letter_code
_entity_poly.pdbx_strand_id
1 'polypeptide(L)'
;KQKKLQKRYEDFRKLINFVKYIEQDSFWRAEIVQIVASTMSSGDLRLELIPRTGRHTILFGRPERIEQKLDKLLAFYDKGLSNVGWDAFRTISVEYEGQVVCTK
;
A
#
# COMPACT_ATOMS: atom_id res chain seq x y z
N LYS A 1 -28.53 6.79 8.13
CA LYS A 1 -28.18 7.02 6.70
C LYS A 1 -27.09 8.09 6.52
N GLN A 2 -27.15 9.25 7.17
CA GLN A 2 -26.13 10.32 7.07
C GLN A 2 -24.69 9.91 7.48
N LYS A 3 -24.50 9.27 8.64
CA LYS A 3 -23.15 8.84 9.09
C LYS A 3 -22.42 7.93 8.08
N LYS A 4 -23.17 7.03 7.42
CA LYS A 4 -22.63 6.13 6.39
C LYS A 4 -22.18 6.89 5.13
N LEU A 5 -22.92 7.92 4.73
CA LEU A 5 -22.57 8.76 3.59
C LEU A 5 -21.32 9.59 3.88
N GLN A 6 -21.23 10.17 5.08
CA GLN A 6 -20.08 10.97 5.49
C GLN A 6 -18.79 10.16 5.53
N LYS A 7 -18.84 8.94 6.09
CA LYS A 7 -17.71 8.03 6.09
C LYS A 7 -17.24 7.67 4.67
N ARG A 8 -18.17 7.39 3.74
CA ARG A 8 -17.82 7.11 2.33
C ARG A 8 -17.11 8.29 1.67
N TYR A 9 -17.53 9.51 1.98
CA TYR A 9 -16.88 10.72 1.46
C TYR A 9 -15.47 10.90 2.04
N GLU A 10 -15.29 10.63 3.33
CA GLU A 10 -13.97 10.63 3.96
C GLU A 10 -13.04 9.58 3.35
N ASP A 11 -13.52 8.33 3.18
CA ASP A 11 -12.76 7.25 2.56
C ASP A 11 -12.36 7.62 1.12
N PHE A 12 -13.28 8.21 0.35
CA PHE A 12 -13.00 8.69 -0.99
C PHE A 12 -11.92 9.78 -1.01
N ARG A 13 -11.97 10.75 -0.09
CA ARG A 13 -10.91 11.77 0.04
C ARG A 13 -9.56 11.16 0.39
N LYS A 14 -9.52 10.20 1.32
CA LYS A 14 -8.29 9.48 1.69
C LYS A 14 -7.70 8.74 0.50
N LEU A 15 -8.53 8.04 -0.29
CA LEU A 15 -8.09 7.37 -1.51
C LEU A 15 -7.52 8.35 -2.54
N ILE A 16 -8.21 9.46 -2.81
CA ILE A 16 -7.72 10.48 -3.76
C ILE A 16 -6.39 11.07 -3.30
N ASN A 17 -6.22 11.35 -2.00
CA ASN A 17 -4.95 11.84 -1.47
C ASN A 17 -3.83 10.81 -1.61
N PHE A 18 -4.12 9.52 -1.38
CA PHE A 18 -3.17 8.45 -1.60
C PHE A 18 -2.73 8.35 -3.07
N VAL A 19 -3.69 8.35 -4.00
CA VAL A 19 -3.38 8.29 -5.44
C VAL A 19 -2.52 9.48 -5.87
N LYS A 20 -2.84 10.70 -5.38
CA LYS A 20 -2.02 11.89 -5.67
C LYS A 20 -0.60 11.76 -5.15
N TYR A 21 -0.40 11.16 -3.97
CA TYR A 21 0.92 10.93 -3.40
C TYR A 21 1.74 10.00 -4.31
N ILE A 22 1.13 8.89 -4.76
CA ILE A 22 1.78 7.94 -5.68
C ILE A 22 2.13 8.61 -7.01
N GLU A 23 1.22 9.40 -7.60
CA GLU A 23 1.45 10.09 -8.89
C GLU A 23 2.50 11.20 -8.82
N GLN A 24 2.74 11.79 -7.65
CA GLN A 24 3.74 12.85 -7.47
C GLN A 24 5.17 12.31 -7.36
N ASP A 25 5.31 11.04 -6.99
CA ASP A 25 6.61 10.38 -6.88
C ASP A 25 6.92 9.57 -8.15
N SER A 26 8.03 9.86 -8.81
CA SER A 26 8.38 9.22 -10.08
C SER A 26 8.61 7.72 -9.96
N PHE A 27 9.15 7.25 -8.84
CA PHE A 27 9.38 5.83 -8.61
C PHE A 27 8.05 5.12 -8.37
N TRP A 28 7.25 5.57 -7.41
CA TRP A 28 5.98 4.93 -7.08
C TRP A 28 4.97 4.98 -8.23
N ARG A 29 4.95 6.07 -8.99
CA ARG A 29 4.13 6.17 -10.21
C ARG A 29 4.52 5.14 -11.26
N ALA A 30 5.81 4.85 -11.43
CA ALA A 30 6.28 3.85 -12.38
C ALA A 30 6.06 2.42 -11.86
N GLU A 31 6.22 2.23 -10.55
CA GLU A 31 6.21 0.93 -9.89
C GLU A 31 4.79 0.44 -9.60
N ILE A 32 3.86 1.28 -9.11
CA ILE A 32 2.50 0.84 -8.78
C ILE A 32 1.62 0.86 -10.03
N VAL A 33 1.18 -0.33 -10.48
CA VAL A 33 0.34 -0.48 -11.69
C VAL A 33 -1.14 -0.63 -11.38
N GLN A 34 -1.49 -1.04 -10.16
CA GLN A 34 -2.87 -1.13 -9.71
C GLN A 34 -2.98 -0.85 -8.21
N ILE A 35 -4.05 -0.14 -7.84
CA ILE A 35 -4.46 0.09 -6.46
C ILE A 35 -5.81 -0.60 -6.28
N VAL A 36 -5.86 -1.60 -5.42
CA VAL A 36 -7.09 -2.30 -5.05
C VAL A 36 -7.60 -1.70 -3.75
N ALA A 37 -8.79 -1.10 -3.81
CA ALA A 37 -9.47 -0.53 -2.65
C ALA A 37 -10.61 -1.46 -2.21
N SER A 38 -10.60 -1.85 -0.94
CA SER A 38 -11.65 -2.67 -0.33
C SER A 38 -12.06 -2.13 1.04
N THR A 39 -13.20 -2.59 1.53
CA THR A 39 -13.70 -2.24 2.87
C THR A 39 -13.52 -3.44 3.79
N MET A 40 -12.81 -3.26 4.90
CA MET A 40 -12.62 -4.28 5.92
C MET A 40 -13.93 -4.59 6.65
N SER A 41 -13.97 -5.70 7.39
CA SER A 41 -15.10 -6.03 8.28
C SER A 41 -15.35 -4.97 9.35
N SER A 42 -14.31 -4.25 9.78
CA SER A 42 -14.43 -3.07 10.67
C SER A 42 -15.15 -1.89 10.01
N GLY A 43 -15.32 -1.94 8.68
CA GLY A 43 -15.82 -0.87 7.85
C GLY A 43 -14.72 0.03 7.29
N ASP A 44 -13.46 -0.11 7.69
CA ASP A 44 -12.38 0.77 7.24
C ASP A 44 -11.92 0.52 5.79
N LEU A 45 -11.48 1.58 5.11
CA LEU A 45 -10.82 1.48 3.81
C LEU A 45 -9.45 0.79 3.96
N ARG A 46 -9.21 -0.22 3.14
CA ARG A 46 -7.92 -0.92 3.02
C ARG A 46 -7.45 -0.89 1.57
N LEU A 47 -6.15 -0.70 1.40
CA LEU A 47 -5.48 -0.69 0.12
C LEU A 47 -4.52 -1.86 -0.01
N GLU A 48 -4.53 -2.47 -1.18
CA GLU A 48 -3.49 -3.37 -1.68
C GLU A 48 -2.92 -2.76 -2.95
N LEU A 49 -1.61 -2.86 -3.14
CA LEU A 49 -0.92 -2.31 -4.30
C LEU A 49 -0.29 -3.46 -5.09
N ILE A 50 -0.46 -3.40 -6.40
CA ILE A 50 0.18 -4.33 -7.32
C ILE A 50 1.36 -3.59 -7.96
N PRO A 51 2.59 -4.03 -7.71
CA PRO A 51 3.78 -3.49 -8.34
C PRO A 51 3.94 -4.02 -9.78
N ARG A 52 4.72 -3.28 -10.57
CA ARG A 52 5.21 -3.68 -11.88
C ARG A 52 6.28 -4.75 -11.73
N THR A 53 7.10 -4.66 -10.69
CA THR A 53 8.26 -5.52 -10.49
C THR A 53 7.93 -6.62 -9.48
N GLY A 54 8.37 -7.84 -9.78
CA GLY A 54 8.15 -9.02 -8.93
C GLY A 54 6.72 -9.58 -9.01
N ARG A 55 6.49 -10.65 -8.26
CA ARG A 55 5.21 -11.37 -8.19
C ARG A 55 4.59 -11.34 -6.79
N HIS A 56 4.65 -10.19 -6.13
CA HIS A 56 4.08 -9.96 -4.81
C HIS A 56 2.92 -8.96 -4.83
N THR A 57 1.99 -9.12 -3.90
CA THR A 57 1.03 -8.07 -3.54
C THR A 57 1.56 -7.28 -2.35
N ILE A 58 1.51 -5.95 -2.43
CA ILE A 58 1.83 -5.08 -1.30
C ILE A 58 0.56 -4.89 -0.47
N LEU A 59 0.57 -5.35 0.78
CA LEU A 59 -0.50 -5.11 1.73
C LEU A 59 -0.23 -3.78 2.44
N PHE A 60 -0.87 -2.71 1.96
CA PHE A 60 -0.65 -1.35 2.46
C PHE A 60 -1.49 -1.02 3.69
N GLY A 61 -2.68 -1.62 3.78
CA GLY A 61 -3.60 -1.39 4.88
C GLY A 61 -4.36 -0.09 4.71
N ARG A 62 -4.66 0.60 5.83
CA ARG A 62 -5.31 1.90 5.79
C ARG A 62 -4.41 2.95 5.12
N PRO A 63 -4.94 3.89 4.32
CA PRO A 63 -4.20 4.98 3.66
C PRO A 63 -3.80 6.09 4.66
N GLU A 64 -3.05 5.69 5.67
CA GLU A 64 -2.56 6.52 6.77
C GLU A 64 -1.04 6.33 6.85
N ARG A 65 -0.32 7.37 7.29
CA ARG A 65 1.16 7.34 7.40
C ARG A 65 1.83 6.96 6.07
N ILE A 66 1.39 7.60 4.98
CA ILE A 66 1.69 7.18 3.62
C ILE A 66 3.20 7.17 3.36
N GLU A 67 3.85 8.31 3.60
CA GLU A 67 5.30 8.50 3.49
C GLU A 67 6.07 7.43 4.25
N GLN A 68 5.81 7.30 5.56
CA GLN A 68 6.50 6.34 6.44
C GLN A 68 6.38 4.88 5.96
N LYS A 69 5.22 4.49 5.41
CA LYS A 69 5.01 3.14 4.88
C LYS A 69 5.75 2.92 3.58
N LEU A 70 5.73 3.90 2.68
CA LEU A 70 6.42 3.83 1.40
C LEU A 70 7.94 3.87 1.59
N ASP A 71 8.47 4.72 2.47
CA ASP A 71 9.90 4.75 2.79
C ASP A 71 10.40 3.41 3.33
N LYS A 72 9.60 2.79 4.22
CA LYS A 72 9.91 1.46 4.73
C LYS A 72 9.88 0.41 3.63
N LEU A 73 8.89 0.48 2.73
CA LEU A 73 8.82 -0.43 1.59
C LEU A 73 10.01 -0.27 0.65
N LEU A 74 10.42 0.98 0.37
CA LEU A 74 11.57 1.29 -0.45
C LEU A 74 12.87 0.76 0.17
N ALA A 75 13.06 0.97 1.48
CA ALA A 75 14.19 0.42 2.22
C ALA A 75 14.22 -1.12 2.19
N PHE A 76 13.05 -1.76 2.22
CA PHE A 76 12.95 -3.21 2.07
C PHE A 76 13.25 -3.68 0.64
N TYR A 77 12.85 -2.94 -0.39
CA TYR A 77 13.22 -3.24 -1.78
C TYR A 77 14.73 -3.15 -1.98
N ASP A 78 15.34 -2.06 -1.50
CA ASP A 78 16.77 -1.82 -1.62
C ASP A 78 17.61 -2.86 -0.87
N LYS A 79 17.28 -3.15 0.39
CA LYS A 79 18.13 -3.99 1.26
C LYS A 79 17.67 -5.43 1.39
N GLY A 80 16.35 -5.65 1.41
CA GLY A 80 15.76 -6.98 1.57
C GLY A 80 15.76 -7.76 0.27
N LEU A 81 15.11 -7.23 -0.76
CA LEU A 81 14.93 -7.95 -2.03
C LEU A 81 16.22 -8.08 -2.84
N SER A 82 17.17 -7.15 -2.70
CA SER A 82 18.51 -7.29 -3.33
C SER A 82 19.26 -8.56 -2.92
N ASN A 83 18.93 -9.13 -1.74
CA ASN A 83 19.56 -10.36 -1.26
C ASN A 83 18.73 -11.63 -1.54
N VAL A 84 17.40 -11.54 -1.47
CA VAL A 84 16.51 -12.72 -1.52
C VAL A 84 15.89 -12.91 -2.91
N GLY A 85 15.80 -11.84 -3.71
CA GLY A 85 15.16 -11.81 -5.02
C GLY A 85 13.71 -11.33 -4.98
N TRP A 86 13.27 -10.75 -6.10
CA TRP A 86 11.94 -10.12 -6.24
C TRP A 86 10.76 -11.09 -6.19
N ASP A 87 10.98 -12.35 -6.53
CA ASP A 87 9.93 -13.39 -6.54
C ASP A 87 9.90 -14.24 -5.25
N ALA A 88 10.64 -13.82 -4.21
CA ALA A 88 10.80 -14.59 -2.98
C ALA A 88 9.54 -14.65 -2.10
N PHE A 89 8.64 -13.69 -2.27
CA PHE A 89 7.46 -13.52 -1.43
C PHE A 89 6.21 -13.32 -2.29
N ARG A 90 5.12 -13.93 -1.86
CA ARG A 90 3.78 -13.69 -2.42
C ARG A 90 3.16 -12.40 -1.88
N THR A 91 3.44 -12.02 -0.64
CA THR A 91 2.96 -10.75 -0.08
C THR A 91 4.05 -10.03 0.71
N ILE A 92 4.01 -8.70 0.66
CA ILE A 92 4.83 -7.79 1.46
C ILE A 92 3.89 -6.81 2.17
N SER A 93 3.82 -6.88 3.49
CA SER A 93 2.92 -6.04 4.30
C SER A 93 3.67 -4.92 5.00
N VAL A 94 3.16 -3.70 4.83
CA VAL A 94 3.59 -2.48 5.55
C VAL A 94 2.49 -1.92 6.44
N GLU A 95 1.48 -2.76 6.77
CA GLU A 95 0.35 -2.36 7.60
C GLU A 95 0.76 -2.10 9.06
N TYR A 96 1.79 -2.81 9.53
CA TYR A 96 2.26 -2.79 10.90
C TYR A 96 3.35 -1.75 11.11
N GLU A 97 3.21 -0.96 12.17
CA GLU A 97 4.20 0.04 12.54
C GLU A 97 5.54 -0.64 12.89
N GLY A 98 6.64 -0.02 12.47
CA GLY A 98 8.00 -0.57 12.68
C GLY A 98 8.36 -1.87 11.94
N GLN A 99 7.41 -2.58 11.31
CA GLN A 99 7.68 -3.89 10.71
C GLN A 99 7.34 -3.97 9.21
N VAL A 100 8.01 -4.89 8.51
CA VAL A 100 7.62 -5.42 7.19
C VAL A 100 7.39 -6.91 7.37
N VAL A 101 6.21 -7.40 7.01
CA VAL A 101 5.85 -8.82 7.18
C VAL A 101 5.67 -9.44 5.80
N CYS A 102 6.38 -10.53 5.53
CA CYS A 102 6.35 -11.19 4.23
C CYS A 102 5.80 -12.62 4.33
N THR A 103 5.10 -13.06 3.30
CA THR A 103 4.66 -14.46 3.16
C THR A 103 5.18 -15.06 1.86
N LYS A 104 5.56 -16.32 1.88
CA LYS A 104 5.89 -17.08 0.66
C LYS A 104 4.62 -17.53 -0.06
#